data_AF-A0A0Q5DQZ3-F1
#
_entry.id   AF-A0A0Q5DQZ3-F1
#
_cell.length_a   1.000
_cell.length_b   1.000
_cell.length_c   1.000
_cell.angle_alpha   90.00
_cell.angle_beta   90.00
_cell.angle_gamma   90.00
#
_symmetry.space_group_name_H-M   'P 1'
#
loop_
_entity.id
_entity.type
_entity.pdbx_description
1 polymer ?
#
loop_
_entity_poly.entity_id
_entity_poly.type
_entity_poly.pdbx_seq_one_letter_code
_entity_poly.pdbx_strand_id
1 'polypeptide(L)'
;MKNRQRALLGGVLLLAACAVLAAPRAPAARKADERGLPRYGMMVFSDLCINADSGEFGGQRITLQRFNEVDTVLYEYTAGGISWPVVASDVNIDPRGRQMYFTVQPPEEDERTISGKIVDGGKALVLDGGYCGDATVPMRLPLVTDFGRKAGVCHACPPQKEKQEAPAQDNGGA
;
A
#
# COMPACT_ATOMS: atom_id res chain seq x y z
N MET A 1 -82.23 -37.18 1.79
CA MET A 1 -82.76 -35.80 1.67
C MET A 1 -81.59 -34.83 1.71
N LYS A 2 -81.62 -33.83 0.81
CA LYS A 2 -80.90 -32.54 0.81
C LYS A 2 -79.37 -32.50 0.62
N ASN A 3 -79.01 -32.12 -0.60
CA ASN A 3 -77.87 -31.28 -1.00
C ASN A 3 -77.57 -30.12 -0.05
N ARG A 4 -76.28 -29.73 0.00
CA ARG A 4 -75.66 -28.38 0.13
C ARG A 4 -74.34 -28.54 0.89
N GLN A 5 -73.16 -28.03 0.51
CA GLN A 5 -72.72 -26.89 -0.28
C GLN A 5 -71.28 -27.23 -0.80
N ARG A 6 -70.98 -27.02 -2.08
CA ARG A 6 -70.27 -25.83 -2.62
C ARG A 6 -68.97 -25.53 -1.84
N ALA A 7 -67.84 -26.01 -2.35
CA ALA A 7 -66.97 -25.28 -3.29
C ALA A 7 -66.18 -24.16 -2.60
N LEU A 8 -64.97 -24.48 -2.16
CA LEU A 8 -63.87 -23.55 -1.93
C LEU A 8 -62.55 -24.29 -2.27
N LEU A 9 -62.40 -24.63 -3.54
CA LEU A 9 -61.12 -24.95 -4.17
C LEU A 9 -60.86 -23.77 -5.12
N GLY A 10 -59.95 -22.88 -4.74
CA GLY A 10 -59.71 -21.68 -5.54
C GLY A 10 -58.62 -20.80 -4.96
N GLY A 11 -57.39 -21.10 -5.36
CA GLY A 11 -56.37 -20.07 -5.58
C GLY A 11 -55.55 -19.63 -4.38
N VAL A 12 -54.48 -20.37 -4.07
CA VAL A 12 -53.19 -19.76 -3.70
C VAL A 12 -52.07 -20.65 -4.27
N LEU A 13 -51.84 -20.57 -5.58
CA LEU A 13 -50.68 -21.13 -6.25
C LEU A 13 -50.09 -20.01 -7.11
N LEU A 14 -49.45 -19.02 -6.48
CA LEU A 14 -48.71 -17.96 -7.18
C LEU A 14 -47.80 -17.20 -6.20
N LEU A 15 -46.92 -17.93 -5.50
CA LEU A 15 -45.80 -17.35 -4.76
C LEU A 15 -44.57 -18.28 -4.87
N ALA A 16 -44.07 -18.48 -6.08
CA ALA A 16 -42.77 -19.11 -6.32
C ALA A 16 -42.08 -18.46 -7.53
N ALA A 17 -41.98 -17.14 -7.51
CA ALA A 17 -41.23 -16.37 -8.49
C ALA A 17 -40.54 -15.19 -7.82
N CYS A 18 -39.64 -15.47 -6.88
CA CYS A 18 -38.74 -14.46 -6.35
C CYS A 18 -37.31 -15.00 -6.31
N ALA A 19 -36.48 -14.41 -7.16
CA ALA A 19 -35.05 -14.24 -7.00
C ALA A 19 -34.16 -15.50 -7.03
N VAL A 20 -33.94 -16.04 -8.24
CA VAL A 20 -32.56 -16.42 -8.59
C VAL A 20 -31.80 -15.11 -8.77
N LEU A 21 -31.40 -14.49 -7.66
CA LEU A 21 -30.31 -13.53 -7.69
C LEU A 21 -29.11 -14.33 -8.17
N ALA A 22 -28.75 -14.14 -9.43
CA ALA A 22 -27.40 -14.36 -9.89
C ALA A 22 -26.51 -13.50 -9.01
N ALA A 23 -26.09 -14.05 -7.87
CA ALA A 23 -24.99 -13.49 -7.12
C ALA A 23 -23.86 -13.36 -8.16
N PRO A 24 -23.35 -12.15 -8.44
CA PRO A 24 -22.12 -12.08 -9.20
C PRO A 24 -21.16 -12.95 -8.41
N ARG A 25 -20.62 -14.00 -9.05
CA ARG A 25 -19.51 -14.76 -8.47
C ARG A 25 -18.55 -13.68 -8.00
N ALA A 26 -18.43 -13.51 -6.69
CA ALA A 26 -17.37 -12.70 -6.12
C ALA A 26 -16.12 -13.17 -6.87
N PRO A 27 -15.36 -12.26 -7.52
CA PRO A 27 -14.22 -12.69 -8.31
C PRO A 27 -13.40 -13.56 -7.37
N ALA A 28 -13.35 -14.86 -7.66
CA ALA A 28 -12.64 -15.82 -6.84
C ALA A 28 -11.28 -15.19 -6.62
N ALA A 29 -10.95 -14.88 -5.36
CA ALA A 29 -9.75 -14.15 -5.03
C ALA A 29 -8.63 -14.85 -5.79
N ARG A 30 -8.16 -14.21 -6.86
CA ARG A 30 -7.21 -14.85 -7.78
C ARG A 30 -6.10 -15.31 -6.86
N LYS A 31 -5.81 -16.62 -6.84
CA LYS A 31 -4.62 -17.13 -6.15
C LYS A 31 -3.52 -16.16 -6.49
N ALA A 32 -2.94 -15.52 -5.46
CA ALA A 32 -1.93 -14.48 -5.63
C ALA A 32 -0.96 -15.01 -6.66
N ASP A 33 -1.05 -14.44 -7.84
CA ASP A 33 -0.25 -14.86 -8.95
C ASP A 33 1.17 -14.54 -8.52
N GLU A 34 2.12 -15.47 -8.65
CA GLU A 34 3.54 -15.14 -8.41
C GLU A 34 4.03 -14.01 -9.34
N ARG A 35 3.18 -13.59 -10.28
CA ARG A 35 3.28 -12.37 -11.09
C ARG A 35 3.08 -11.10 -10.26
N GLY A 36 4.12 -10.69 -9.53
CA GLY A 36 4.42 -9.31 -9.09
C GLY A 36 3.26 -8.31 -8.97
N LEU A 37 3.45 -7.09 -9.47
CA LEU A 37 2.40 -6.07 -9.55
C LEU A 37 1.49 -6.31 -10.76
N PRO A 38 0.16 -6.08 -10.63
CA PRO A 38 -0.75 -6.09 -11.77
C PRO A 38 -0.33 -5.05 -12.80
N ARG A 39 -0.53 -5.33 -14.10
CA ARG A 39 -0.14 -4.41 -15.19
C ARG A 39 -0.89 -3.07 -15.10
N TYR A 40 -2.14 -3.08 -14.66
CA TYR A 40 -3.00 -1.89 -14.58
C TYR A 40 -3.68 -1.80 -13.21
N GLY A 41 -4.04 -0.58 -12.83
CA GLY A 41 -4.78 -0.28 -11.61
C GLY A 41 -3.99 0.59 -10.64
N MET A 42 -4.55 0.76 -9.45
CA MET A 42 -3.93 1.56 -8.39
C MET A 42 -3.59 0.67 -7.21
N MET A 43 -2.38 0.82 -6.67
CA MET A 43 -1.93 0.14 -5.46
C MET A 43 -1.39 1.16 -4.48
N VAL A 44 -1.71 0.99 -3.21
CA VAL A 44 -1.22 1.85 -2.14
C VAL A 44 -0.45 0.99 -1.17
N PHE A 45 0.84 1.28 -1.01
CA PHE A 45 1.70 0.64 -0.02
C PHE A 45 1.95 1.63 1.09
N SER A 46 1.73 1.26 2.35
CA SER A 46 1.88 2.20 3.46
C SER A 46 2.14 1.53 4.79
N ASP A 47 3.09 2.10 5.53
CA ASP A 47 3.34 1.86 6.95
C ASP A 47 2.97 3.07 7.81
N LEU A 48 2.15 4.00 7.29
CA LEU A 48 1.70 5.17 8.04
C LEU A 48 1.18 4.77 9.41
N CYS A 49 1.70 5.44 10.41
CA CYS A 49 1.54 5.10 11.82
C CYS A 49 1.38 6.37 12.64
N ILE A 50 1.02 6.22 13.92
CA ILE A 50 0.94 7.30 14.90
C ILE A 50 2.04 7.07 15.95
N ASN A 51 2.84 8.10 16.20
CA ASN A 51 3.80 8.09 17.28
C ASN A 51 3.06 8.08 18.63
N ALA A 52 3.38 7.11 19.50
CA ALA A 52 2.68 6.94 20.77
C ALA A 52 2.83 8.12 21.72
N ASP A 53 3.96 8.82 21.67
CA ASP A 53 4.30 9.89 22.61
C ASP A 53 3.80 11.25 22.12
N SER A 54 4.00 11.57 20.84
CA SER A 54 3.61 12.87 20.27
C SER A 54 2.21 12.88 19.65
N GLY A 55 1.66 11.72 19.28
CA GLY A 55 0.42 11.62 18.51
C GLY A 55 0.55 12.04 17.03
N GLU A 56 1.76 12.39 16.59
CA GLU A 56 2.03 12.77 15.21
C GLU A 56 2.03 11.57 14.27
N PHE A 57 1.76 11.82 12.99
CA PHE A 57 1.89 10.80 11.96
C PHE A 57 3.36 10.53 11.67
N GLY A 58 3.69 9.25 11.51
CA GLY A 58 4.99 8.77 11.05
C GLY A 58 4.86 7.85 9.84
N GLY A 59 5.99 7.44 9.29
CA GLY A 59 6.08 6.49 8.18
C GLY A 59 5.82 7.13 6.82
N GLN A 60 5.38 6.32 5.87
CA GLN A 60 5.24 6.76 4.49
C GLN A 60 4.14 5.99 3.73
N ARG A 61 3.73 6.57 2.60
CA ARG A 61 2.75 5.99 1.70
C ARG A 61 3.20 6.19 0.26
N ILE A 62 3.16 5.11 -0.51
CA ILE A 62 3.45 5.10 -1.93
C ILE A 62 2.17 4.69 -2.65
N THR A 63 1.61 5.60 -3.44
CA THR A 63 0.50 5.31 -4.34
C THR A 63 1.05 5.13 -5.74
N LEU A 64 0.98 3.90 -6.24
CA LEU A 64 1.33 3.55 -7.60
C LEU A 64 0.07 3.50 -8.46
N GLN A 65 0.05 4.27 -9.55
CA GLN A 65 -1.01 4.31 -10.54
C GLN A 65 -0.47 3.76 -11.86
N ARG A 66 -1.07 2.67 -12.34
CA ARG A 66 -0.64 2.02 -13.58
C ARG A 66 -1.73 2.12 -14.64
N PHE A 67 -1.51 3.01 -15.59
CA PHE A 67 -2.40 3.20 -16.73
C PHE A 67 -1.82 2.52 -17.96
N ASN A 68 -2.53 2.61 -19.08
CA ASN A 68 -2.09 1.95 -20.31
C ASN A 68 -0.85 2.65 -20.91
N GLU A 69 -0.79 3.97 -20.77
CA GLU A 69 0.21 4.83 -21.36
C GLU A 69 1.36 5.17 -20.40
N VAL A 70 1.07 5.27 -19.09
CA VAL A 70 2.03 5.76 -18.10
C VAL A 70 1.82 5.11 -16.72
N ASP A 71 2.93 4.83 -16.04
CA ASP A 71 2.97 4.48 -14.63
C ASP A 71 3.36 5.75 -13.84
N THR A 72 2.57 6.14 -12.83
CA THR A 72 2.79 7.33 -11.98
C THR A 72 2.92 6.91 -10.52
N VAL A 73 3.82 7.57 -9.77
CA VAL A 73 3.96 7.36 -8.32
C VAL A 73 3.72 8.68 -7.60
N LEU A 74 2.87 8.63 -6.57
CA LEU A 74 2.77 9.64 -5.54
C LEU A 74 3.43 9.11 -4.26
N TYR A 75 4.47 9.80 -3.81
CA TYR A 75 5.19 9.52 -2.58
C TYR A 75 4.77 10.49 -1.49
N GLU A 76 4.30 9.95 -0.38
CA GLU A 76 3.89 10.72 0.78
C GLU A 76 4.77 10.30 1.96
N TYR A 77 5.37 11.29 2.62
CA TYR A 77 6.21 11.08 3.78
C TYR A 77 5.84 12.09 4.86
N THR A 78 6.08 11.70 6.10
CA THR A 78 5.83 12.54 7.27
C THR A 78 7.10 13.29 7.64
N ALA A 79 7.03 14.61 7.75
CA ALA A 79 8.08 15.46 8.31
C ALA A 79 7.47 16.26 9.47
N GLY A 80 7.54 15.70 10.68
CA GLY A 80 6.76 16.19 11.83
C GLY A 80 5.25 15.94 11.66
N GLY A 81 4.41 16.80 12.23
CA GLY A 81 2.95 16.71 12.17
C GLY A 81 2.29 16.89 10.78
N ILE A 82 3.07 16.99 9.69
CA ILE A 82 2.60 17.25 8.32
C ILE A 82 3.02 16.10 7.39
N SER A 83 2.09 15.68 6.52
CA SER A 83 2.34 14.73 5.43
C SER A 83 2.49 15.50 4.11
N TRP A 84 3.61 15.29 3.40
CA TRP A 84 3.90 15.96 2.14
C TRP A 84 3.76 14.99 0.95
N PRO A 85 2.79 15.20 0.05
CA PRO A 85 2.71 14.46 -1.21
C PRO A 85 3.67 15.04 -2.24
N VAL A 86 4.49 14.17 -2.83
CA VAL A 86 5.43 14.47 -3.92
C VAL A 86 5.12 13.56 -5.10
N VAL A 87 4.94 14.14 -6.28
CA VAL A 87 4.81 13.36 -7.52
C VAL A 87 6.21 12.97 -7.96
N ALA A 88 6.44 11.67 -8.15
CA ALA A 88 7.75 11.16 -8.52
C ALA A 88 8.04 11.34 -10.02
N SER A 89 9.32 11.51 -10.34
CA SER A 89 9.89 11.39 -11.69
C SER A 89 10.53 10.02 -11.89
N ASP A 90 10.91 9.71 -13.13
CA ASP A 90 11.67 8.51 -13.51
C ASP A 90 11.12 7.19 -12.95
N VAL A 91 9.79 7.07 -12.95
CA VAL A 91 9.10 5.87 -12.47
C VAL A 91 9.40 4.70 -13.39
N ASN A 92 10.02 3.66 -12.83
CA ASN A 92 10.34 2.44 -13.55
C ASN A 92 9.90 1.22 -12.75
N ILE A 93 9.25 0.29 -13.43
CA ILE A 93 8.82 -0.98 -12.86
C ILE A 93 9.38 -2.07 -13.75
N ASP A 94 10.02 -3.07 -13.16
CA ASP A 94 10.56 -4.17 -13.94
C ASP A 94 9.43 -4.89 -14.72
N PRO A 95 9.72 -5.53 -15.86
CA PRO A 95 8.70 -6.19 -16.67
C PRO A 95 7.90 -7.28 -15.94
N ARG A 96 8.43 -7.77 -14.81
CA ARG A 96 7.79 -8.80 -13.98
C ARG A 96 6.98 -8.20 -12.83
N GLY A 97 6.98 -6.89 -12.66
CA GLY A 97 6.37 -6.19 -11.54
C GLY A 97 6.97 -6.54 -10.18
N ARG A 98 8.24 -6.98 -10.11
CA ARG A 98 8.89 -7.43 -8.87
C ARG A 98 9.80 -6.39 -8.25
N GLN A 99 10.22 -5.40 -9.02
CA GLN A 99 11.09 -4.32 -8.58
C GLN A 99 10.58 -3.02 -9.18
N MET A 100 10.77 -1.94 -8.45
CA MET A 100 10.52 -0.59 -8.95
C MET A 100 11.52 0.38 -8.36
N TYR A 101 11.76 1.46 -9.09
CA TYR A 101 12.40 2.65 -8.56
C TYR A 101 11.69 3.89 -9.10
N PHE A 102 11.87 4.99 -8.39
CA PHE A 102 11.34 6.30 -8.77
C PHE A 102 12.16 7.37 -8.07
N THR A 103 12.19 8.56 -8.64
CA THR A 103 12.94 9.69 -8.11
C THR A 103 11.98 10.70 -7.49
N VAL A 104 12.36 11.24 -6.33
CA VAL A 104 11.60 12.29 -5.66
C VAL A 104 12.54 13.43 -5.31
N GLN A 105 12.01 14.64 -5.39
CA GLN A 105 12.65 15.84 -4.89
C GLN A 105 11.71 16.48 -3.86
N PRO A 106 11.83 16.11 -2.58
CA PRO A 106 11.02 16.72 -1.54
C PRO A 106 11.39 18.20 -1.35
N PRO A 107 10.47 19.06 -0.88
CA PRO A 107 10.80 20.44 -0.57
C PRO A 107 11.93 20.49 0.45
N GLU A 108 12.93 21.34 0.22
CA GLU A 108 14.07 21.55 1.13
C GLU A 108 15.02 20.34 1.29
N GLU A 109 14.80 19.26 0.55
CA GLU A 109 15.68 18.09 0.50
C GLU A 109 16.30 17.94 -0.91
N ASP A 110 17.47 17.29 -0.96
CA ASP A 110 18.07 16.91 -2.24
C ASP A 110 17.23 15.85 -2.95
N GLU A 111 17.31 15.85 -4.28
CA GLU A 111 16.73 14.79 -5.10
C GLU A 111 17.33 13.43 -4.70
N ARG A 112 16.46 12.42 -4.58
CA ARG A 112 16.87 11.05 -4.29
C ARG A 112 16.04 10.04 -5.06
N THR A 113 16.69 8.96 -5.47
CA THR A 113 16.03 7.78 -6.03
C THR A 113 15.66 6.81 -4.91
N ILE A 114 14.39 6.42 -4.86
CA ILE A 114 13.86 5.40 -3.97
C ILE A 114 13.67 4.12 -4.78
N SER A 115 14.25 3.02 -4.30
CA SER A 115 14.19 1.71 -4.93
C SER A 115 13.57 0.70 -3.99
N GLY A 116 12.88 -0.31 -4.53
CA GLY A 116 12.30 -1.37 -3.72
C GLY A 116 11.86 -2.61 -4.48
N LYS A 117 11.58 -3.65 -3.69
CA LYS A 117 11.18 -4.98 -4.15
C LYS A 117 9.76 -5.31 -3.71
N ILE A 118 8.99 -5.84 -4.63
CA ILE A 118 7.64 -6.33 -4.37
C ILE A 118 7.74 -7.77 -3.90
N VAL A 119 7.15 -8.04 -2.74
CA VAL A 119 7.26 -9.32 -2.03
C VAL A 119 5.87 -9.88 -1.70
N ASP A 120 5.85 -11.13 -1.27
CA ASP A 120 4.63 -11.86 -0.85
C ASP A 120 3.51 -11.83 -1.89
N GLY A 121 3.89 -11.94 -3.17
CA GLY A 121 2.96 -11.94 -4.30
C GLY A 121 2.21 -10.61 -4.46
N GLY A 122 2.90 -9.48 -4.28
CA GLY A 122 2.30 -8.15 -4.47
C GLY A 122 1.72 -7.53 -3.20
N LYS A 123 1.86 -8.20 -2.05
CA LYS A 123 1.22 -7.77 -0.79
C LYS A 123 2.08 -6.82 0.04
N ALA A 124 3.33 -6.60 -0.33
CA ALA A 124 4.16 -5.58 0.29
C ALA A 124 5.26 -5.10 -0.66
N LEU A 125 5.73 -3.88 -0.40
CA LEU A 125 6.90 -3.25 -1.01
C LEU A 125 7.97 -3.10 0.08
N VAL A 126 9.17 -3.63 -0.16
CA VAL A 126 10.33 -3.45 0.71
C VAL A 126 11.29 -2.48 0.05
N LEU A 127 11.56 -1.36 0.69
CA LEU A 127 12.47 -0.33 0.18
C LEU A 127 13.91 -0.60 0.59
N ASP A 128 14.82 -0.17 -0.27
CA ASP A 128 16.24 -0.13 0.01
C ASP A 128 16.57 1.00 1.02
N GLY A 129 17.67 0.88 1.77
CA GLY A 129 18.11 1.91 2.74
C GLY A 129 17.70 1.67 4.20
N GLY A 130 16.81 0.71 4.45
CA GLY A 130 16.48 0.26 5.80
C GLY A 130 15.69 1.28 6.65
N TYR A 131 15.06 0.80 7.72
CA TYR A 131 14.23 1.62 8.60
C TYR A 131 15.11 2.54 9.46
N CYS A 132 14.84 3.84 9.44
CA CYS A 132 15.65 4.87 10.14
C CYS A 132 17.16 4.85 9.78
N GLY A 133 17.49 4.49 8.53
CA GLY A 133 18.87 4.38 8.05
C GLY A 133 19.61 3.13 8.54
N ASP A 134 18.94 2.22 9.26
CA ASP A 134 19.50 0.92 9.62
C ASP A 134 19.14 -0.12 8.56
N ALA A 135 20.10 -0.42 7.68
CA ALA A 135 19.96 -1.41 6.61
C ALA A 135 19.66 -2.84 7.12
N THR A 136 19.85 -3.13 8.41
CA THR A 136 19.51 -4.43 9.00
C THR A 136 18.01 -4.59 9.26
N VAL A 137 17.28 -3.48 9.35
CA VAL A 137 15.83 -3.47 9.53
C VAL A 137 15.18 -3.08 8.20
N PRO A 138 14.49 -3.99 7.50
CA PRO A 138 13.90 -3.68 6.21
C PRO A 138 12.75 -2.67 6.36
N MET A 139 12.76 -1.61 5.54
CA MET A 139 11.66 -0.68 5.44
C MET A 139 10.54 -1.30 4.60
N ARG A 140 9.53 -1.85 5.26
CA ARG A 140 8.49 -2.67 4.63
C ARG A 140 7.11 -2.02 4.69
N LEU A 141 6.53 -1.79 3.52
CA LEU A 141 5.24 -1.16 3.31
C LEU A 141 4.20 -2.20 2.87
N PRO A 142 3.25 -2.60 3.73
CA PRO A 142 2.18 -3.51 3.32
C PRO A 142 1.23 -2.84 2.33
N LEU A 143 0.65 -3.66 1.43
CA LEU A 143 -0.44 -3.24 0.56
C LEU A 143 -1.67 -2.89 1.40
N VAL A 144 -2.18 -1.67 1.23
CA VAL A 144 -3.41 -1.20 1.85
C VAL A 144 -4.60 -1.85 1.14
N THR A 145 -5.38 -2.60 1.89
CA THR A 145 -6.60 -3.27 1.42
C THR A 145 -7.86 -2.74 2.12
N ASP A 146 -7.69 -2.09 3.28
CA ASP A 146 -8.73 -1.40 4.02
C ASP A 146 -8.26 0.04 4.29
N PHE A 147 -8.88 1.00 3.59
CA PHE A 147 -8.59 2.43 3.70
C PHE A 147 -9.29 3.10 4.90
N GLY A 148 -10.23 2.41 5.56
CA GLY A 148 -10.92 2.89 6.75
C GLY A 148 -10.24 2.47 8.05
N ARG A 149 -9.23 1.60 8.00
CA ARG A 149 -8.50 1.13 9.19
C ARG A 149 -7.80 2.29 9.89
N LYS A 150 -7.78 2.25 11.22
CA LYS A 150 -6.97 3.19 12.02
C LYS A 150 -5.49 2.89 11.79
N ALA A 151 -4.68 3.95 11.78
CA ALA A 151 -3.23 3.83 11.77
C ALA A 151 -2.74 3.08 13.02
N GLY A 152 -1.70 2.25 12.86
CA GLY A 152 -1.06 1.56 13.97
C GLY A 152 -0.11 2.47 14.74
N VAL A 153 0.57 1.92 15.74
CA VAL A 153 1.63 2.64 16.46
C VAL A 153 2.94 2.54 15.68
N CYS A 154 3.70 3.64 15.61
CA CYS A 154 4.98 3.65 14.92
C CYS A 154 6.01 2.73 15.58
N HIS A 155 6.85 2.11 14.75
CA HIS A 155 7.99 1.36 15.24
C HIS A 155 9.07 2.33 15.73
N ALA A 156 9.65 2.04 16.89
CA ALA A 156 10.79 2.83 17.36
C ALA A 156 11.99 2.57 16.45
N CYS A 157 12.71 3.64 16.07
CA CYS A 157 13.99 3.50 15.42
C CYS A 157 14.94 2.73 16.35
N PRO A 158 15.68 1.73 15.84
CA PRO A 158 16.73 1.09 16.64
C PRO A 158 17.77 2.14 17.07
N PRO A 159 18.40 1.97 18.24
CA PRO A 159 19.42 2.89 18.70
C PRO A 159 20.56 2.92 17.68
N GLN A 160 20.82 4.09 17.08
CA GLN A 160 21.91 4.24 16.12
C GLN A 160 23.24 4.06 16.86
N LYS A 161 24.10 3.15 16.37
CA LYS A 161 25.49 3.13 16.82
C LYS A 161 26.16 4.39 16.29
N GLU A 162 26.66 5.24 17.19
CA GLU A 162 27.44 6.42 16.85
C GLU A 162 28.50 6.05 15.81
N LYS A 163 28.37 6.61 14.61
CA LYS A 163 29.37 6.46 13.57
C LYS A 163 30.54 7.35 13.98
N GLN A 164 31.58 6.74 14.53
CA GLN A 164 32.79 7.42 14.96
C GLN A 164 33.34 8.26 13.79
N GLU A 165 33.25 9.58 13.90
CA GLU A 165 33.86 10.50 12.93
C GLU A 165 35.37 10.24 12.92
N ALA A 166 35.91 9.86 11.76
CA ALA A 166 37.34 9.81 11.57
C ALA A 166 37.89 11.24 11.69
N PRO A 167 38.94 11.49 12.49
CA PRO A 167 39.45 12.83 12.69
C PRO A 167 39.94 13.43 11.38
N ALA A 168 39.63 14.71 11.18
CA ALA A 168 40.09 15.52 10.06
C ALA A 168 41.62 15.42 9.93
N GLN A 169 42.10 15.04 8.75
CA GLN A 169 43.51 15.12 8.41
C GLN A 169 43.91 16.60 8.35
N ASP A 170 44.60 17.05 9.38
CA ASP A 170 45.37 18.29 9.41
C ASP A 170 46.49 18.18 8.37
N ASN A 171 46.28 18.76 7.19
CA ASN A 171 47.33 18.94 6.20
C ASN A 171 48.15 20.17 6.58
N GLY A 172 48.95 20.04 7.63
CA GLY A 172 50.08 20.92 7.90
C GLY A 172 51.18 20.67 6.84
N GLY A 173 51.43 21.65 5.99
CA GLY A 173 52.46 21.58 4.95
C GLY A 173 53.12 22.94 4.71
N ALA A 174 54.31 23.08 5.33
CA ALA A 174 55.46 23.97 5.12
C ALA A 174 55.36 25.15 4.14
#